data_AF-A0A8E6NXK1-F1
#
_entry.id   AF-A0A8E6NXK1-F1
#
_cell.length_a   1.000
_cell.length_b   1.000
_cell.length_c   1.000
_cell.angle_alpha   90.00
_cell.angle_beta   90.00
_cell.angle_gamma   90.00
#
_symmetry.space_group_name_H-M   'P 1'
#
loop_
_entity.id
_entity.type
_entity.pdbx_description
1 polymer ?
#
loop_
_entity_poly.entity_id
_entity_poly.type
_entity_poly.pdbx_seq_one_letter_code
_entity_poly.pdbx_strand_id
1 'polypeptide(L)' 'AMHYSPDTSSAFSSIAHITRDVNYGWITRYLHANGASMLFICLFLHMGRGLYYGSYLLLETWNIGIMLLL' A
#
# COMPACT_ATOMS: atom_id res chain seq x y z
N ALA A 1 -0.95 1.94 13.02
CA ALA A 1 0.28 2.09 13.83
C ALA A 1 0.02 2.05 15.33
N MET A 2 -0.98 2.77 15.84
CA MET A 2 -1.27 2.91 17.29
C MET A 2 -1.37 1.60 18.12
N HIS A 3 -1.62 0.45 17.50
CA HIS A 3 -1.80 -0.85 18.18
C HIS A 3 -0.74 -1.91 17.81
N TYR A 4 0.21 -1.59 16.92
CA TYR A 4 1.26 -2.54 16.51
C TYR A 4 2.48 -2.40 17.41
N SER A 5 3.08 -3.53 17.80
CA SER A 5 4.36 -3.57 18.53
C SER A 5 5.47 -4.03 17.60
N PRO A 6 6.51 -3.22 17.32
CA PRO A 6 7.63 -3.58 16.45
C PRO A 6 8.71 -4.43 17.16
N ASP A 7 8.37 -5.14 18.23
CA ASP A 7 9.27 -6.07 18.90
C ASP A 7 9.04 -7.52 18.43
N THR A 8 10.12 -8.25 18.14
CA THR A 8 10.05 -9.59 17.52
C THR A 8 9.25 -10.60 18.34
N SER A 9 9.26 -10.49 19.68
CA SER A 9 8.53 -11.40 20.56
C SER A 9 7.02 -11.12 20.58
N SER A 10 6.60 -9.91 20.24
CA SER A 10 5.20 -9.43 20.33
C SER A 10 4.59 -8.98 19.01
N ALA A 11 5.35 -8.92 17.92
CA ALA A 11 4.86 -8.43 16.63
C ALA A 11 3.66 -9.23 16.13
N PHE A 12 3.74 -10.56 16.11
CA PHE A 12 2.65 -11.41 15.66
C PHE A 12 1.43 -11.34 16.59
N SER A 13 1.65 -11.39 17.91
CA SER A 13 0.56 -11.31 18.88
C SER A 13 -0.15 -9.96 18.86
N SER A 14 0.57 -8.85 18.59
CA SER A 14 -0.05 -7.53 18.43
C SER A 14 -0.98 -7.45 17.21
N ILE A 15 -0.65 -8.10 16.09
CA ILE A 15 -1.54 -8.21 14.92
C ILE A 15 -2.78 -9.06 15.24
N ALA A 16 -2.59 -10.15 16.00
CA ALA A 16 -3.69 -10.97 16.47
C ALA A 16 -4.65 -10.17 17.37
N HIS A 17 -4.11 -9.39 18.30
CA HIS A 17 -4.86 -8.47 19.17
C HIS A 17 -5.63 -7.42 18.36
N ILE A 18 -4.99 -6.78 17.36
CA ILE A 18 -5.69 -5.85 16.44
C ILE A 18 -6.88 -6.52 15.78
N THR A 19 -6.73 -7.76 15.33
CA THR A 19 -7.78 -8.45 14.57
C THR A 19 -8.94 -8.89 15.45
N ARG A 20 -8.66 -9.30 16.69
CA ARG A 20 -9.64 -9.97 17.57
C ARG A 20 -10.25 -9.05 18.62
N ASP A 21 -9.46 -8.14 19.18
CA ASP A 21 -9.79 -7.45 20.43
C ASP A 21 -9.98 -5.93 20.23
N VAL A 22 -9.41 -5.35 19.17
CA VAL A 22 -9.64 -3.94 18.83
C VAL A 22 -10.97 -3.79 18.08
N ASN A 23 -11.80 -2.84 18.51
CA ASN A 23 -13.06 -2.50 17.86
C ASN A 23 -12.85 -2.21 16.36
N TYR A 24 -13.51 -2.97 15.49
CA TYR A 24 -13.34 -2.93 14.03
C TYR A 24 -11.90 -3.10 13.51
N GLY A 25 -10.99 -3.62 14.35
CA GLY A 25 -9.59 -3.78 13.98
C GLY A 25 -9.37 -4.79 12.85
N TRP A 26 -10.25 -5.79 12.71
CA TRP A 26 -10.24 -6.68 11.54
C TRP A 26 -10.51 -5.94 10.22
N ILE A 27 -11.49 -5.02 10.20
CA ILE A 27 -11.82 -4.22 9.01
C ILE A 27 -10.62 -3.38 8.62
N THR A 28 -10.07 -2.63 9.58
CA THR A 28 -8.95 -1.72 9.30
C THR A 28 -7.71 -2.49 8.83
N ARG A 29 -7.42 -3.66 9.42
CA ARG A 29 -6.33 -4.54 8.98
C ARG A 29 -6.52 -5.03 7.56
N TYR A 30 -7.69 -5.60 7.24
CA TYR A 30 -7.92 -6.14 5.89
C TYR A 30 -8.09 -5.05 4.85
N LEU A 31 -8.64 -3.89 5.20
CA LEU A 31 -8.68 -2.72 4.32
C LEU A 31 -7.27 -2.24 3.99
N HIS A 32 -6.36 -2.17 4.96
CA HIS A 32 -4.97 -1.80 4.71
C HIS A 32 -4.26 -2.82 3.82
N ALA A 33 -4.42 -4.12 4.10
CA ALA A 33 -3.79 -5.19 3.31
C ALA A 33 -4.31 -5.24 1.86
N ASN A 34 -5.63 -5.21 1.65
CA ASN A 34 -6.21 -5.21 0.30
C ASN A 34 -6.01 -3.85 -0.39
N GLY A 35 -6.01 -2.76 0.35
CA GLY A 35 -5.71 -1.41 -0.14
C GLY A 35 -4.32 -1.32 -0.76
N ALA A 36 -3.32 -2.01 -0.19
CA ALA A 36 -2.00 -2.12 -0.81
C ALA A 36 -2.06 -2.79 -2.19
N SER A 37 -2.81 -3.89 -2.33
CA SER A 37 -2.99 -4.56 -3.63
C SER A 37 -3.71 -3.66 -4.63
N MET A 38 -4.76 -2.95 -4.19
CA MET A 38 -5.49 -2.01 -5.04
C MET A 38 -4.61 -0.84 -5.50
N LEU A 39 -3.71 -0.35 -4.63
CA LEU A 39 -2.73 0.68 -4.99
C LEU A 39 -1.84 0.21 -6.14
N PHE A 40 -1.31 -1.02 -6.08
CA PHE A 40 -0.50 -1.56 -7.16
C PHE A 40 -1.29 -1.75 -8.47
N ILE A 41 -2.56 -2.17 -8.39
CA ILE A 41 -3.44 -2.20 -9.57
C ILE A 41 -3.55 -0.80 -10.19
N CYS A 42 -3.80 0.23 -9.37
CA CYS A 42 -3.86 1.62 -9.85
C CYS A 42 -2.54 2.08 -10.46
N LEU A 43 -1.40 1.76 -9.83
CA LEU A 43 -0.06 2.13 -10.34
C LEU A 43 0.25 1.47 -11.69
N PHE A 44 -0.04 0.17 -11.85
CA PHE A 44 0.19 -0.52 -13.12
C PHE A 44 -0.74 -0.01 -14.23
N LEU A 45 -2.01 0.25 -13.92
CA LEU A 45 -2.93 0.87 -14.87
C LEU A 45 -2.48 2.29 -15.23
N HIS A 46 -2.00 3.08 -14.26
CA HIS A 46 -1.49 4.42 -14.48
C HIS A 46 -0.25 4.42 -15.39
N MET A 47 0.71 3.53 -15.14
CA MET A 47 1.89 3.35 -15.99
C MET A 47 1.50 2.89 -17.39
N GLY A 48 0.63 1.87 -17.50
CA GLY A 48 0.16 1.34 -18.79
C GLY A 48 -0.50 2.42 -19.65
N ARG A 49 -1.36 3.25 -19.04
CA ARG A 49 -1.95 4.44 -19.69
C ARG A 49 -0.88 5.43 -20.12
N GLY A 50 0.14 5.68 -19.29
CA GLY A 50 1.26 6.55 -19.62
C GLY A 50 2.09 6.07 -20.81
N LEU A 51 2.31 4.75 -20.93
CA LEU A 51 2.97 4.13 -22.07
C LEU A 51 2.10 4.21 -23.34
N TYR A 52 0.82 3.84 -23.24
CA TYR A 52 -0.10 3.81 -24.38
C TYR A 52 -0.30 5.19 -25.03
N TYR A 53 -0.40 6.25 -24.24
CA TYR A 53 -0.60 7.62 -24.73
C TYR A 53 0.68 8.45 -24.85
N GLY A 54 1.87 7.85 -24.70
CA GLY A 54 3.14 8.57 -24.84
C GLY A 54 3.40 9.62 -23.74
N SER A 55 2.75 9.51 -22.58
CA SER A 55 2.90 10.49 -21.48
C SER A 55 4.29 10.47 -20.85
N TYR A 56 5.08 9.41 -21.07
CA TYR A 56 6.49 9.33 -20.65
C TYR A 56 7.40 10.37 -21.31
N LEU A 57 6.95 11.03 -22.38
CA LEU A 57 7.67 12.15 -23.00
C LEU A 57 7.75 13.38 -22.09
N LEU A 58 6.88 13.48 -21.07
CA LEU A 58 6.99 14.45 -19.99
C LEU A 58 8.05 13.98 -18.98
N LEU A 59 9.32 14.11 -19.36
CA LEU A 59 10.46 13.45 -18.69
C LEU A 59 10.52 13.71 -17.18
N GLU A 60 10.34 14.96 -16.73
CA GLU A 60 10.36 15.29 -15.30
C GLU A 60 9.25 14.56 -14.54
N THR A 61 8.01 14.64 -15.03
CA THR A 61 6.85 13.97 -14.43
C THR A 61 7.01 12.45 -14.44
N TRP A 62 7.54 11.90 -15.54
CA TRP A 62 7.76 10.47 -15.69
C TRP A 62 8.83 9.94 -14.73
N ASN A 63 9.96 10.66 -14.60
CA ASN A 63 11.04 10.28 -13.68
C ASN A 63 10.59 10.35 -12.22
N ILE A 64 9.82 11.38 -11.83
CA ILE A 64 9.19 11.44 -10.51
C ILE A 64 8.22 10.26 -10.33
N GLY A 65 7.44 9.92 -11.35
CA GLY A 65 6.53 8.76 -11.33
C GLY A 65 7.26 7.43 -11.13
N ILE A 66 8.42 7.23 -11.75
CA ILE A 66 9.27 6.06 -11.53
C ILE A 66 9.78 6.04 -10.08
N MET A 67 10.23 7.18 -9.55
CA MET A 67 10.68 7.29 -8.16
C MET A 67 9.55 7.04 -7.15
N LEU A 68 8.30 7.36 -7.48
CA LEU A 68 7.13 7.05 -6.64
C LEU A 68 6.74 5.57 -6.68
N LEU A 69 7.07 4.86 -7.75
CA LEU A 69 6.80 3.43 -7.88
C LEU A 69 7.80 2.57 -7.09
N LEU A 70 9.05 3.03 -6.99
CA LEU A 70 10.14 2.38 -6.26
C LEU A 70 10.04 2.62 -4.75
#